data_AF-A0A0B1S7J7-F1
#
_entry.id   AF-A0A0B1S7J7-F1
#
_cell.length_a   1.000
_cell.length_b   1.000
_cell.length_c   1.000
_cell.angle_alpha   90.00
_cell.angle_beta   90.00
_cell.angle_gamma   90.00
#
_symmetry.space_group_name_H-M   'P 1'
#
loop_
_entity.id
_entity.type
_entity.pdbx_description
1 polymer ?
#
loop_
_entity_poly.entity_id
_entity_poly.type
_entity_poly.pdbx_seq_one_letter_code
_entity_poly.pdbx_strand_id
1 'polypeptide(L)'
;MLTTDSLTALGLLFELEWLCLAGVAGVEDQVLERLTNCKRLKMLDIKVTEIGLIIVLELPALSQLDVQGVPAYSTQILEHAKRIPKTIL
;
A
#
# COMPACT_ATOMS: atom_id res chain seq x y z
N MET A 1 18.67 -4.58 -9.69
CA MET A 1 17.70 -3.47 -9.79
C MET A 1 16.34 -4.04 -9.42
N LEU A 2 15.60 -3.42 -8.50
CA LEU A 2 14.22 -3.85 -8.21
C LEU A 2 13.34 -3.41 -9.38
N THR A 3 12.68 -4.36 -10.04
CA THR A 3 11.71 -4.10 -11.11
C THR A 3 10.29 -4.33 -10.60
N THR A 4 9.29 -3.72 -11.25
CA THR A 4 7.87 -3.97 -10.99
C THR A 4 7.57 -5.47 -10.93
N ASP A 5 8.06 -6.23 -11.92
CA ASP A 5 7.91 -7.69 -11.98
C ASP A 5 8.47 -8.38 -10.74
N SER A 6 9.67 -8.02 -10.28
CA SER A 6 10.26 -8.63 -9.09
C SER A 6 9.49 -8.31 -7.81
N LEU A 7 8.85 -7.14 -7.74
CA LEU A 7 8.05 -6.73 -6.58
C LEU A 7 6.66 -7.37 -6.57
N THR A 8 6.09 -7.75 -7.73
CA THR A 8 4.81 -8.47 -7.76
C THR A 8 4.85 -9.80 -7.00
N ALA A 9 6.03 -10.42 -6.89
CA ALA A 9 6.22 -11.65 -6.13
C ALA A 9 5.94 -11.49 -4.62
N LEU A 10 5.98 -10.26 -4.08
CA LEU A 10 5.60 -9.99 -2.69
C LEU A 10 4.14 -10.39 -2.41
N GLY A 11 3.27 -10.36 -3.42
CA GLY A 11 1.88 -10.82 -3.31
C GLY A 11 1.73 -12.33 -3.07
N LEU A 12 2.80 -13.11 -3.14
CA LEU A 12 2.81 -14.54 -2.80
C LEU A 12 3.14 -14.78 -1.31
N LEU A 13 3.51 -13.74 -0.57
CA LEU A 13 3.84 -13.82 0.85
C LEU A 13 2.56 -13.69 1.69
N PHE A 14 1.69 -14.70 1.64
CA PHE A 14 0.36 -14.67 2.27
C PHE A 14 0.37 -14.40 3.79
N GLU A 15 1.49 -14.70 4.45
CA GLU A 15 1.72 -14.49 5.88
C GLU A 15 2.44 -13.16 6.20
N LEU A 16 2.67 -12.30 5.21
CA LEU A 16 3.34 -11.02 5.39
C LEU A 16 2.51 -10.09 6.30
N GLU A 17 3.11 -9.66 7.40
CA GLU A 17 2.46 -8.74 8.36
C GLU A 17 3.02 -7.31 8.31
N TRP A 18 4.28 -7.13 7.92
CA TRP A 18 4.94 -5.83 7.81
C TRP A 18 5.75 -5.75 6.52
N LEU A 19 5.54 -4.67 5.78
CA LEU A 19 6.29 -4.33 4.59
C LEU A 19 6.72 -2.86 4.62
N CYS A 20 7.99 -2.58 4.37
CA CYS A 20 8.51 -1.23 4.15
C CYS A 20 9.15 -1.18 2.76
N LEU A 21 8.63 -0.30 1.92
CA LEU A 21 9.12 0.03 0.59
C LEU A 21 9.46 1.53 0.48
N ALA A 22 9.64 2.21 1.62
CA ALA A 22 10.08 3.60 1.66
C ALA A 22 11.38 3.78 0.88
N GLY A 23 11.44 4.80 0.03
CA GLY A 23 12.61 5.07 -0.80
C GLY A 23 12.86 4.07 -1.94
N VAL A 24 12.03 3.03 -2.10
CA VAL A 24 12.06 2.17 -3.29
C VAL A 24 11.46 2.95 -4.45
N ALA A 25 12.27 3.22 -5.48
CA ALA A 25 11.80 3.89 -6.69
C ALA A 25 11.08 2.89 -7.62
N GLY A 26 10.09 3.38 -8.38
CA GLY A 26 9.41 2.59 -9.40
C GLY A 26 8.45 1.53 -8.84
N VAL A 27 7.93 1.72 -7.62
CA VAL A 27 6.80 0.91 -7.16
C VAL A 27 5.54 1.44 -7.84
N GLU A 28 5.07 0.69 -8.84
CA GLU A 28 3.86 1.01 -9.58
C GLU A 28 2.62 0.43 -8.89
N ASP A 29 1.44 0.97 -9.20
CA ASP A 29 0.17 0.53 -8.60
C ASP A 29 -0.12 -0.96 -8.85
N GLN A 30 0.45 -1.54 -9.90
CA GLN A 30 0.37 -2.98 -10.20
C GLN A 30 0.98 -3.86 -9.09
N VAL A 31 2.01 -3.38 -8.39
CA VAL A 31 2.58 -4.07 -7.22
C VAL A 31 1.56 -4.09 -6.08
N LEU A 32 0.84 -2.98 -5.89
CA LEU A 32 -0.14 -2.83 -4.82
C LEU A 32 -1.35 -3.73 -5.03
N GLU A 33 -1.80 -3.88 -6.28
CA GLU A 33 -2.84 -4.86 -6.63
C GLU A 33 -2.45 -6.27 -6.18
N ARG A 34 -1.18 -6.65 -6.30
CA ARG A 34 -0.69 -7.96 -5.85
C ARG A 34 -0.56 -8.05 -4.34
N LEU A 35 -0.25 -6.96 -3.65
CA LEU A 35 -0.20 -6.93 -2.19
C LEU A 35 -1.56 -7.18 -1.54
N THR A 36 -2.69 -7.01 -2.26
CA THR A 36 -4.03 -7.36 -1.75
C THR A 36 -4.16 -8.84 -1.33
N ASN A 37 -3.31 -9.72 -1.86
CA ASN A 37 -3.22 -11.13 -1.43
C ASN A 37 -2.64 -11.29 -0.02
N CYS A 38 -1.86 -10.31 0.48
CA CYS A 38 -1.28 -10.28 1.81
C CYS A 38 -2.32 -9.86 2.84
N LYS A 39 -3.34 -10.70 3.04
CA LYS A 39 -4.49 -10.40 3.91
C LYS A 39 -4.13 -10.17 5.38
N ARG A 40 -2.90 -10.51 5.78
CA ARG A 40 -2.36 -10.31 7.13
C ARG A 40 -1.51 -9.04 7.27
N LEU A 41 -1.35 -8.25 6.21
CA LEU A 41 -0.51 -7.06 6.24
C LEU A 41 -1.12 -6.02 7.19
N LYS A 42 -0.41 -5.73 8.28
CA LYS A 42 -0.82 -4.81 9.35
C LYS A 42 -0.14 -3.46 9.24
N MET A 43 1.08 -3.43 8.71
CA MET A 43 1.88 -2.23 8.53
C MET A 43 2.46 -2.17 7.12
N LEU A 44 2.22 -1.05 6.46
CA LEU A 44 2.79 -0.75 5.15
C LEU A 44 3.38 0.66 5.17
N ASP A 45 4.62 0.78 4.73
CA ASP A 45 5.30 2.06 4.48
C ASP A 45 5.70 2.11 3.02
N ILE A 46 5.17 3.08 2.27
CA ILE A 46 5.29 3.08 0.80
C ILE A 46 5.12 4.48 0.19
N LYS A 47 5.78 4.68 -0.96
CA LYS A 47 5.48 5.79 -1.86
C LYS A 47 4.46 5.37 -2.91
N VAL A 48 3.31 6.04 -2.98
CA VAL A 48 2.19 5.64 -3.86
C VAL A 48 1.55 6.83 -4.56
N THR A 49 0.79 6.54 -5.61
CA THR A 49 -0.16 7.50 -6.22
C THR A 49 -1.49 7.49 -5.44
N GLU A 50 -2.43 8.36 -5.81
CA GLU A 50 -3.79 8.32 -5.25
C GLU A 50 -4.52 7.01 -5.58
N ILE A 51 -4.31 6.46 -6.78
CA ILE A 51 -4.88 5.17 -7.20
C ILE A 51 -4.32 4.05 -6.33
N GLY A 52 -3.00 4.01 -6.16
CA GLY A 52 -2.32 3.06 -5.29
C GLY A 52 -2.80 3.12 -3.85
N LEU A 53 -3.04 4.33 -3.34
CA LEU A 53 -3.56 4.52 -1.99
C LEU A 53 -4.96 3.91 -1.82
N ILE A 54 -5.87 4.09 -2.78
CA ILE A 54 -7.21 3.47 -2.75
C ILE A 54 -7.09 1.94 -2.65
N ILE A 55 -6.20 1.32 -3.42
CA ILE A 55 -5.96 -0.13 -3.40
C ILE A 55 -5.47 -0.59 -2.02
N VAL A 56 -4.51 0.14 -1.43
CA VAL A 56 -3.94 -0.19 -0.12
C VAL A 56 -4.99 -0.10 1.01
N LEU A 57 -5.94 0.83 0.91
CA LEU A 57 -7.02 0.97 1.91
C LEU A 57 -8.01 -0.21 1.89
N GLU A 58 -8.02 -1.05 0.85
CA GLU A 58 -8.83 -2.27 0.80
C GLU A 58 -8.22 -3.44 1.60
N LEU A 59 -6.98 -3.32 2.08
CA LEU A 59 -6.32 -4.36 2.84
C LEU A 59 -7.01 -4.61 4.21
N PRO A 60 -7.52 -5.83 4.46
CA PRO A 60 -8.43 -6.07 5.58
C PRO A 60 -7.75 -6.03 6.95
N ALA A 61 -6.44 -6.25 7.03
CA ALA A 61 -5.68 -6.22 8.28
C ALA A 61 -4.86 -4.93 8.49
N LEU A 62 -4.80 -4.04 7.48
CA LEU A 62 -3.94 -2.86 7.52
C LEU A 62 -4.36 -1.88 8.61
N SER A 63 -3.49 -1.70 9.59
CA SER A 63 -3.74 -0.89 10.78
C SER A 63 -2.85 0.35 10.86
N GLN A 64 -1.68 0.29 10.23
CA GLN A 64 -0.69 1.37 10.16
C GLN A 64 -0.28 1.54 8.70
N LEU A 65 -0.33 2.78 8.23
CA LEU A 65 0.04 3.13 6.87
C LEU A 65 0.89 4.41 6.92
N ASP A 66 2.13 4.34 6.45
CA ASP A 66 2.98 5.52 6.22
C ASP A 66 3.03 5.75 4.71
N VAL A 67 2.61 6.93 4.27
CA VAL A 67 2.46 7.22 2.84
C VAL A 67 3.22 8.46 2.46
N GLN A 68 4.19 8.27 1.58
CA GLN A 68 4.97 9.37 1.02
C GLN A 68 4.44 9.73 -0.37
N GLY A 69 4.36 11.03 -0.65
CA GLY A 69 4.10 11.54 -2.00
C GLY A 69 2.62 11.72 -2.39
N VAL A 70 1.67 11.55 -1.47
CA VAL A 70 0.26 11.91 -1.67
C VAL A 70 -0.10 13.10 -0.79
N PRO A 71 -0.74 14.16 -1.30
CA PRO A 71 -1.27 15.23 -0.45
C PRO A 71 -2.40 14.68 0.41
N ALA A 72 -2.31 14.86 1.74
CA ALA A 72 -3.26 14.33 2.74
C ALA A 72 -4.74 14.78 2.59
N TYR A 73 -5.07 15.60 1.59
CA TYR A 73 -6.35 16.30 1.46
C TYR A 73 -7.08 16.03 0.14
N SER A 74 -6.77 14.95 -0.58
CA SER A 74 -7.51 14.62 -1.80
C SER A 74 -8.92 14.10 -1.47
N THR A 75 -9.92 14.76 -2.05
CA THR A 75 -11.34 14.45 -1.84
C THR A 75 -11.70 13.05 -2.33
N GLN A 76 -11.02 12.57 -3.38
CA GLN A 76 -11.21 11.23 -3.92
C GLN A 76 -10.81 10.13 -2.93
N ILE A 77 -9.73 10.33 -2.17
CA ILE A 77 -9.33 9.37 -1.13
C ILE A 77 -10.41 9.29 -0.04
N LEU A 78 -10.97 10.43 0.37
CA LEU A 78 -12.01 10.47 1.41
C LEU A 78 -13.31 9.81 0.95
N GLU A 79 -13.66 9.92 -0.33
CA GLU A 79 -14.83 9.25 -0.90
C GLU A 79 -14.63 7.72 -1.03
N HIS A 80 -13.42 7.27 -1.35
CA HIS A 80 -13.11 5.86 -1.58
C HIS A 80 -12.62 5.11 -0.33
N ALA A 81 -12.17 5.81 0.71
CA ALA A 81 -11.70 5.23 1.95
C ALA A 81 -12.85 4.57 2.74
N LYS A 82 -13.20 3.33 2.38
CA LYS A 82 -14.10 2.48 3.18
C LYS A 82 -13.54 2.21 4.56
N ARG A 83 -12.21 2.30 4.70
CA ARG A 83 -11.50 2.18 5.97
C ARG A 83 -10.30 3.11 5.98
N ILE A 84 -10.09 3.76 7.11
CA ILE A 84 -8.90 4.57 7.38
C ILE A 84 -8.07 3.81 8.42
N PRO A 85 -6.80 3.49 8.14
CA PRO A 85 -5.87 2.96 9.13
C PRO A 85 -5.85 3.82 10.39
N LYS A 86 -5.56 3.21 11.55
CA LYS A 86 -5.57 3.95 12.84
C LYS A 86 -4.54 5.09 12.85
N THR A 87 -3.51 4.95 12.05
CA THR A 87 -2.42 5.92 11.93
C THR A 87 -2.05 6.03 10.46
N ILE A 88 -2.15 7.26 9.94
CA ILE A 88 -1.61 7.68 8.66
C ILE A 88 -0.58 8.76 8.98
N LEU A 89 0.70 8.48 8.72
CA LEU A 89 1.81 9.43 8.88
C LEU A 89 2.32 9.90 7.52
#